data_AF-A0A3B9XZF4-F1
#
_entry.id   AF-A0A3B9XZF4-F1
#
_cell.length_a   1.000
_cell.length_b   1.000
_cell.length_c   1.000
_cell.angle_alpha   90.00
_cell.angle_beta   90.00
_cell.angle_gamma   90.00
#
_symmetry.space_group_name_H-M   'P 1'
#
loop_
_entity.id
_entity.type
_entity.pdbx_description
1 polymer ?
#
loop_
_entity_poly.entity_id
_entity_poly.type
_entity_poly.pdbx_seq_one_letter_code
_entity_poly.pdbx_strand_id
1 'polypeptide(L)'
;MLEVEPRELVVSAIKRSNTGKGIIVRLYNPFSHAVEASIRPGVDLARAFVANLQEEEQEQLFWSGDAGEHLHVGIRAGEIKTILFQ
;
A
#
# COMPACT_ATOMS: atom_id res chain seq x y z
N MET A 1 -2.57 -13.72 -2.09
CA MET A 1 -1.19 -13.50 -1.63
C MET A 1 -0.82 -12.05 -1.91
N LEU A 2 -0.23 -11.29 -0.96
CA LEU A 2 0.23 -9.92 -1.22
C LEU A 2 1.51 -9.95 -2.06
N GLU A 3 1.57 -9.11 -3.09
CA GLU A 3 2.78 -8.92 -3.91
C GLU A 3 3.28 -7.48 -3.77
N VAL A 4 4.59 -7.31 -3.60
CA VAL A 4 5.26 -6.02 -3.45
C VAL A 4 6.61 -6.09 -4.17
N GLU A 5 6.81 -5.16 -5.11
CA GLU A 5 8.10 -4.93 -5.76
C GLU A 5 8.52 -3.46 -5.58
N PRO A 6 9.83 -3.16 -5.43
CA PRO A 6 10.91 -4.13 -5.29
C PRO A 6 10.85 -4.87 -3.96
N ARG A 7 11.23 -6.15 -3.95
CA ARG A 7 11.22 -7.05 -2.78
C ARG A 7 11.99 -6.53 -1.55
N GLU A 8 12.90 -5.58 -1.75
CA GLU A 8 13.69 -4.96 -0.69
C GLU A 8 12.89 -3.96 0.15
N LEU A 9 11.69 -3.54 -0.31
CA LEU A 9 10.75 -2.80 0.53
C LEU A 9 10.27 -3.66 1.70
N VAL A 10 10.23 -3.08 2.89
CA VAL A 10 9.83 -3.80 4.10
C VAL A 10 8.33 -3.68 4.29
N VAL A 11 7.60 -4.79 4.21
CA VAL A 11 6.21 -4.87 4.65
C VAL A 11 6.19 -4.99 6.18
N SER A 12 5.88 -3.90 6.87
CA SER A 12 5.85 -3.86 8.35
C SER A 12 4.49 -4.22 8.94
N ALA A 13 3.40 -4.13 8.16
CA ALA A 13 2.09 -4.57 8.61
C ALA A 13 1.19 -5.00 7.43
N ILE A 14 0.44 -6.08 7.64
CA ILE A 14 -0.72 -6.48 6.84
C ILE A 14 -1.83 -6.81 7.83
N LYS A 15 -2.90 -6.02 7.86
CA LYS A 15 -4.01 -6.25 8.79
C LYS A 15 -5.33 -5.73 8.25
N ARG A 16 -6.44 -6.18 8.83
CA ARG A 16 -7.74 -5.52 8.59
C ARG A 16 -7.68 -4.08 9.13
N SER A 17 -8.36 -3.16 8.45
CA SER A 17 -8.52 -1.80 8.96
C SER A 17 -9.33 -1.82 10.26
N ASN A 18 -9.07 -0.88 11.15
CA ASN A 18 -9.77 -0.78 12.45
C ASN A 18 -11.27 -0.53 12.26
N THR A 19 -11.66 0.07 11.13
CA THR A 19 -13.04 0.34 10.74
C THR A 19 -13.69 -0.83 9.99
N GLY A 20 -12.95 -1.90 9.69
CA GLY A 20 -13.43 -3.05 8.92
C GLY A 20 -13.64 -2.81 7.42
N LYS A 21 -13.34 -1.59 6.93
CA LYS A 21 -13.53 -1.19 5.53
C LYS A 21 -12.60 -1.86 4.52
N GLY A 22 -11.52 -2.52 4.96
CA GLY A 22 -10.54 -3.07 4.02
C GLY A 22 -9.27 -3.62 4.68
N ILE A 23 -8.19 -3.64 3.91
CA ILE A 23 -6.87 -4.11 4.34
C ILE A 23 -5.88 -2.96 4.37
N ILE A 24 -5.14 -2.85 5.48
CA ILE A 24 -3.99 -1.97 5.64
C ILE A 24 -2.73 -2.74 5.25
N VAL A 25 -1.96 -2.16 4.33
CA VAL A 25 -0.59 -2.56 4.00
C VAL A 25 0.33 -1.41 4.36
N ARG A 26 1.29 -1.65 5.27
CA ARG A 26 2.30 -0.66 5.66
C ARG A 26 3.66 -1.06 5.15
N LEU A 27 4.28 -0.15 4.41
CA LEU A 27 5.57 -0.31 3.76
C LEU A 27 6.56 0.67 4.35
N TYR A 28 7.81 0.25 4.45
CA TYR A 28 8.94 1.11 4.78
C TYR A 28 9.99 0.98 3.67
N ASN A 29 10.46 2.12 3.17
CA ASN A 29 11.58 2.17 2.24
C ASN A 29 12.91 2.31 3.01
N PRO A 30 13.73 1.24 3.10
CA PRO A 30 15.01 1.30 3.82
C PRO A 30 16.12 2.01 3.05
N PHE A 31 15.91 2.35 1.78
CA PHE A 31 16.93 2.96 0.95
C PHE A 31 17.11 4.45 1.24
N SER A 32 18.29 4.97 0.90
CA SER A 32 18.60 6.41 0.92
C SER A 32 18.09 7.16 -0.32
N HIS A 33 17.25 6.54 -1.15
CA HIS A 33 16.65 7.12 -2.34
C HIS A 33 15.16 6.73 -2.46
N ALA A 34 14.41 7.47 -3.28
CA ALA A 34 13.01 7.16 -3.55
C ALA A 34 12.87 5.94 -4.46
N VAL A 35 11.81 5.16 -4.26
CA VAL A 35 11.51 3.94 -5.01
C VAL A 35 10.09 4.01 -5.56
N GLU A 36 9.91 3.60 -6.81
CA GLU A 36 8.58 3.32 -7.37
C GLU A 36 8.19 1.88 -7.03
N ALA A 37 7.16 1.73 -6.20
CA ALA A 37 6.66 0.45 -5.74
C ALA A 37 5.50 -0.03 -6.62
N SER A 38 5.41 -1.34 -6.80
CA SER A 38 4.28 -2.02 -7.43
C SER A 38 3.67 -3.00 -6.44
N ILE A 39 2.39 -2.84 -6.12
CA ILE A 39 1.73 -3.53 -5.00
C ILE A 39 0.42 -4.12 -5.48
N ARG A 40 0.19 -5.41 -5.19
CA ARG A 40 -1.09 -6.05 -5.49
C ARG A 40 -1.69 -6.69 -4.24
N PRO A 41 -2.84 -6.20 -3.75
CA PRO A 41 -3.52 -6.86 -2.64
C PRO A 41 -3.97 -8.25 -3.11
N GLY A 42 -3.68 -9.27 -2.31
CA GLY A 42 -3.97 -10.66 -2.66
C GLY A 42 -5.44 -11.07 -2.58
N VAL A 43 -6.35 -10.09 -2.63
CA VAL A 43 -7.80 -10.18 -2.48
C VAL A 43 -8.43 -9.12 -3.38
N ASP A 44 -9.66 -9.37 -3.83
CA ASP A 44 -10.37 -8.46 -4.73
C ASP A 44 -10.89 -7.24 -3.95
N LEU A 45 -10.39 -6.06 -4.29
CA LEU A 45 -10.71 -4.75 -3.71
C LEU A 45 -10.76 -3.75 -4.87
N ALA A 46 -11.51 -2.66 -4.74
CA ALA A 46 -11.84 -1.77 -5.86
C ALA A 46 -11.18 -0.39 -5.77
N ARG A 47 -10.63 -0.02 -4.60
CA ARG A 47 -10.04 1.29 -4.35
C ARG A 47 -8.82 1.18 -3.44
N ALA A 48 -7.91 2.13 -3.59
CA ALA A 48 -6.76 2.28 -2.71
C ALA A 48 -6.62 3.73 -2.24
N PHE A 49 -6.17 3.92 -1.01
CA PHE A 49 -5.95 5.23 -0.40
C PHE A 49 -4.61 5.27 0.31
N VAL A 50 -3.92 6.41 0.25
CA VAL A 50 -2.91 6.74 1.25
C VAL A 50 -3.63 7.02 2.56
N ALA A 51 -3.17 6.40 3.64
CA ALA A 51 -3.67 6.63 4.99
C ALA A 51 -2.53 7.08 5.91
N ASN A 52 -2.89 7.73 7.02
CA ASN A 52 -1.94 8.03 8.09
C ASN A 52 -1.73 6.81 9.01
N LEU A 53 -0.93 6.97 10.07
CA LEU A 53 -0.64 5.87 11.01
C LEU A 53 -1.87 5.41 11.81
N GLN A 54 -2.87 6.28 11.94
CA GLN A 54 -4.18 6.04 12.56
C GLN A 54 -5.21 5.45 11.57
N GLU A 55 -4.81 5.18 10.33
CA GLU A 55 -5.64 4.61 9.25
C GLU A 55 -6.72 5.56 8.71
N GLU A 56 -6.56 6.86 8.94
CA GLU A 56 -7.43 7.89 8.36
C GLU A 56 -7.03 8.11 6.89
N GLU A 57 -8.00 7.96 5.98
CA GLU A 57 -7.84 8.20 4.55
C GLU A 57 -7.41 9.65 4.29
N GLN A 58 -6.41 9.85 3.42
CA GLN A 58 -5.89 11.17 3.06
C GLN A 58 -6.08 11.46 1.57
N GLU A 59 -5.58 10.56 0.72
CA GLU A 59 -5.57 10.72 -0.73
C GLU A 59 -6.02 9.41 -1.37
N GLN A 60 -6.96 9.49 -2.33
CA GLN A 60 -7.33 8.33 -3.14
C GLN A 60 -6.29 8.13 -4.23
N LEU A 61 -5.78 6.91 -4.34
CA LEU A 61 -4.84 6.51 -5.38
C LEU A 61 -5.60 6.08 -6.64
N PHE A 62 -4.97 6.30 -7.80
CA PHE A 62 -5.53 5.88 -9.08
C PHE A 62 -5.24 4.40 -9.31
N TRP A 63 -6.21 3.56 -8.95
CA TRP A 63 -6.17 2.10 -9.06
C TRP A 63 -7.61 1.58 -9.03
N SER A 64 -8.01 0.72 -9.99
CA SER A 64 -9.36 0.16 -10.09
C SER A 64 -9.48 -1.23 -9.48
N GLY A 65 -8.34 -1.90 -9.24
CA GLY A 65 -8.32 -3.24 -8.67
C GLY A 65 -8.82 -4.30 -9.63
N ASP A 66 -8.71 -4.02 -10.93
CA ASP A 66 -8.98 -4.99 -11.98
C ASP A 66 -8.05 -6.20 -11.84
N ALA A 67 -8.51 -7.37 -12.28
CA ALA A 67 -7.80 -8.62 -12.10
C ALA A 67 -6.37 -8.54 -12.69
N GLY A 68 -5.37 -8.63 -11.81
CA GLY A 68 -3.96 -8.57 -12.18
C GLY A 68 -3.35 -7.16 -12.24
N GLU A 69 -4.12 -6.10 -11.96
CA GLU A 69 -3.61 -4.73 -11.89
C GLU A 69 -2.81 -4.53 -10.60
N HIS A 70 -1.62 -3.92 -10.73
CA HIS A 70 -0.83 -3.49 -9.60
C HIS A 70 -1.05 -2.00 -9.32
N LEU A 71 -1.14 -1.64 -8.05
CA LEU A 71 -1.04 -0.26 -7.61
C LEU A 71 0.42 0.20 -7.73
N HIS A 72 0.65 1.30 -8.44
CA HIS A 72 1.96 1.93 -8.54
C HIS A 72 2.03 3.16 -7.63
N VAL A 73 3.07 3.24 -6.78
CA VAL A 73 3.22 4.34 -5.82
C VAL A 73 4.68 4.65 -5.52
N GLY A 74 5.03 5.94 -5.54
CA GLY A 74 6.33 6.43 -5.10
C GLY A 74 6.47 6.46 -3.57
N ILE A 75 7.58 5.92 -3.06
CA ILE A 75 7.93 5.92 -1.64
C ILE A 75 9.30 6.60 -1.48
N ARG A 76 9.35 7.72 -0.76
CA ARG A 76 10.57 8.51 -0.53
C ARG A 76 11.58 7.72 0.31
N ALA A 77 12.84 8.16 0.30
CA ALA A 77 13.89 7.60 1.13
C ALA A 77 13.50 7.62 2.62
N GLY A 78 13.55 6.48 3.30
CA GLY A 78 13.20 6.36 4.71
C GLY A 78 11.70 6.53 5.04
N GLU A 79 10.82 6.65 4.04
CA GLU A 79 9.39 6.87 4.27
C GLU A 79 8.68 5.59 4.73
N ILE A 80 7.71 5.77 5.65
CA ILE A 80 6.68 4.78 5.95
C ILE A 80 5.42 5.16 5.17
N LYS A 81 5.02 4.32 4.22
CA LYS A 81 3.77 4.47 3.47
C LYS A 81 2.72 3.53 4.03
N THR A 82 1.54 4.05 4.40
CA THR A 82 0.39 3.22 4.78
C THR A 82 -0.66 3.31 3.68
N ILE A 83 -1.05 2.17 3.14
CA ILE A 83 -2.04 2.06 2.07
C ILE A 83 -3.24 1.28 2.59
N LEU A 84 -4.43 1.83 2.40
CA LEU A 84 -5.71 1.19 2.67
C LEU A 84 -6.34 0.75 1.34
N PHE A 85 -6.47 -0.55 1.14
CA PHE A 85 -7.23 -1.13 0.03
C PHE A 85 -8.66 -1.45 0.48
N GLN A 86 -9.68 -1.07 -0.29
CA GLN A 86 -11.12 -1.22 -0.01
C GLN A 86 -11.92 -1.74 -1.19
#